data_AF-A0A8J8C5W4-F1
#
_entry.id   AF-A0A8J8C5W4-F1
#
_cell.length_a   1.000
_cell.length_b   1.000
_cell.length_c   1.000
_cell.angle_alpha   90.00
_cell.angle_beta   90.00
_cell.angle_gamma   90.00
#
_symmetry.space_group_name_H-M   'P 1'
#
loop_
_entity.id
_entity.type
_entity.pdbx_description
1 polymer ?
#
loop_
_entity_poly.entity_id
_entity_poly.type
_entity_poly.pdbx_seq_one_letter_code
_entity_poly.pdbx_strand_id
1 'polypeptide(L)'
;MNIEEEIVDKVRQYAEEFIEREYPEEVPYLHLIWETFAEVLKERKNGNLEPKNVWWDLEGPSVRDAGGSSPRSGPRSVMAPKVVRAFYILLTGIAHTVNSESTENLQEGMLKLLSQNEFPLDFSMDIVDFFMDKRDFE
;
A
#
# COMPACT_ATOMS: atom_id res chain seq x y z
N MET A 1 12.56 -7.97 -19.00
CA MET A 1 11.67 -8.01 -17.83
C MET A 1 11.58 -6.60 -17.30
N ASN A 2 10.37 -6.04 -17.18
CA ASN A 2 10.17 -4.66 -16.77
C ASN A 2 10.15 -4.63 -15.24
N ILE A 3 11.15 -4.01 -14.60
CA ILE A 3 11.28 -3.96 -13.13
C ILE A 3 10.02 -3.35 -12.49
N GLU A 4 9.36 -2.42 -13.18
CA GLU A 4 8.11 -1.83 -12.69
C GLU A 4 6.95 -2.83 -12.64
N GLU A 5 6.84 -3.74 -13.61
CA GLU A 5 5.79 -4.77 -13.62
C GLU A 5 6.01 -5.76 -12.48
N GLU A 6 7.26 -6.16 -12.23
CA GLU A 6 7.63 -7.08 -11.15
C GLU A 6 7.34 -6.45 -9.77
N ILE A 7 7.60 -5.16 -9.60
CA ILE A 7 7.23 -4.42 -8.39
C ILE A 7 5.71 -4.40 -8.20
N VAL A 8 4.94 -4.12 -9.26
CA VAL A 8 3.48 -4.06 -9.18
C VAL A 8 2.88 -5.42 -8.84
N ASP A 9 3.40 -6.50 -9.41
CA ASP A 9 2.96 -7.86 -9.10
C ASP A 9 3.25 -8.22 -7.64
N LYS A 10 4.44 -7.88 -7.12
CA LYS A 10 4.77 -8.08 -5.70
C LYS A 10 3.91 -7.23 -4.77
N VAL A 11 3.63 -5.98 -5.14
CA VAL A 11 2.69 -5.11 -4.38
C VAL A 11 1.32 -5.74 -4.32
N ARG A 12 0.82 -6.28 -5.45
CA ARG A 12 -0.46 -6.97 -5.48
C ARG A 12 -0.48 -8.13 -4.51
N GLN A 13 0.49 -9.03 -4.64
CA GLN A 13 0.56 -10.21 -3.79
C GLN A 13 0.61 -9.84 -2.30
N TYR A 14 1.53 -8.96 -1.91
CA TYR A 14 1.74 -8.63 -0.49
C TYR A 14 0.53 -7.90 0.09
N ALA A 15 -0.08 -6.98 -0.67
CA ALA A 15 -1.25 -6.26 -0.22
C ALA A 15 -2.48 -7.17 -0.09
N GLU A 16 -2.74 -8.05 -1.06
CA GLU A 16 -3.86 -9.01 -0.99
C GLU A 16 -3.72 -9.90 0.23
N GLU A 17 -2.56 -10.50 0.44
CA GLU A 17 -2.32 -11.39 1.59
C GLU A 17 -2.44 -10.65 2.93
N PHE A 18 -1.95 -9.41 3.02
CA PHE A 18 -2.07 -8.59 4.23
C PHE A 18 -3.54 -8.19 4.49
N ILE A 19 -4.26 -7.78 3.45
CA ILE A 19 -5.68 -7.38 3.56
C ILE A 19 -6.56 -8.57 3.91
N GLU A 20 -6.35 -9.73 3.30
CA GLU A 20 -7.08 -10.95 3.64
C GLU A 20 -6.92 -11.34 5.12
N ARG A 21 -5.74 -11.07 5.68
CA ARG A 21 -5.42 -11.39 7.07
C ARG A 21 -5.93 -10.35 8.07
N GLU A 22 -5.65 -9.06 7.82
CA GLU A 22 -5.88 -7.98 8.79
C GLU A 22 -7.20 -7.22 8.55
N TYR A 23 -7.72 -7.23 7.32
CA TYR A 23 -8.94 -6.51 6.89
C TYR A 23 -9.83 -7.38 5.97
N PRO A 24 -10.26 -8.58 6.40
CA PRO A 24 -11.00 -9.52 5.55
C PRO A 24 -12.32 -8.95 5.00
N GLU A 25 -12.90 -7.95 5.67
CA GLU A 25 -14.08 -7.23 5.19
C GLU A 25 -13.83 -6.39 3.93
N GLU A 26 -12.58 -6.05 3.64
CA GLU A 26 -12.19 -5.25 2.47
C GLU A 26 -11.84 -6.10 1.24
N VAL A 27 -11.65 -7.41 1.42
CA VAL A 27 -11.34 -8.39 0.35
C VAL A 27 -12.31 -8.31 -0.85
N PRO A 28 -13.65 -8.22 -0.65
CA PRO A 28 -14.58 -8.11 -1.77
C PRO A 28 -14.35 -6.88 -2.66
N TYR A 29 -13.67 -5.85 -2.14
CA TYR A 29 -13.44 -4.57 -2.83
C TYR A 29 -12.04 -4.45 -3.43
N LEU A 30 -11.16 -5.45 -3.25
CA LEU A 30 -9.79 -5.44 -3.77
C LEU A 30 -9.71 -5.13 -5.27
N HIS A 31 -10.66 -5.65 -6.05
CA HIS A 31 -10.73 -5.39 -7.49
C HIS A 31 -10.86 -3.89 -7.82
N LEU A 32 -11.68 -3.13 -7.08
CA LEU A 32 -11.84 -1.69 -7.26
C LEU A 32 -10.56 -0.94 -6.91
N ILE A 33 -9.90 -1.36 -5.82
CA ILE A 33 -8.64 -0.77 -5.37
C ILE A 33 -7.55 -0.97 -6.42
N TRP A 34 -7.51 -2.15 -7.04
CA TRP A 34 -6.56 -2.43 -8.12
C TRP A 34 -6.81 -1.67 -9.40
N GLU A 35 -8.08 -1.47 -9.77
CA GLU A 35 -8.45 -0.61 -10.89
C GLU A 35 -7.96 0.81 -10.66
N THR A 36 -8.24 1.39 -9.48
CA THR A 36 -7.79 2.75 -9.16
C THR A 36 -6.27 2.86 -9.09
N PHE A 37 -5.58 1.87 -8.51
CA PHE A 37 -4.12 1.85 -8.47
C PHE A 37 -3.50 1.79 -9.89
N ALA A 38 -4.08 1.01 -10.79
CA ALA A 38 -3.61 0.93 -12.17
C ALA A 38 -3.81 2.24 -12.95
N GLU A 39 -4.94 2.93 -12.73
CA GLU A 39 -5.19 4.26 -13.31
C GLU A 39 -4.15 5.28 -12.82
N VAL A 40 -3.91 5.31 -11.51
CA VAL A 40 -2.88 6.11 -10.86
C VAL A 40 -1.50 5.89 -11.48
N LEU A 41 -1.09 4.64 -11.68
CA LEU A 41 0.21 4.32 -12.28
C LEU A 41 0.30 4.82 -13.73
N LYS A 42 -0.80 4.70 -14.49
CA LYS A 42 -0.89 5.18 -15.86
C LYS A 42 -0.79 6.70 -15.95
N GLU A 43 -1.44 7.42 -15.04
CA GLU A 43 -1.37 8.88 -14.99
C GLU A 43 0.01 9.39 -14.57
N ARG A 44 0.65 8.72 -13.60
CA ARG A 44 2.06 8.97 -13.24
C ARG A 44 2.98 8.79 -14.44
N LYS A 45 2.82 7.71 -15.19
CA LYS A 45 3.62 7.43 -16.40
C LYS A 45 3.45 8.48 -17.49
N ASN A 46 2.27 9.07 -17.59
CA ASN A 46 1.98 10.14 -18.54
C ASN A 46 2.48 11.52 -18.09
N GLY A 47 3.14 11.62 -16.93
CA GLY A 47 3.69 12.88 -16.40
C GLY A 47 2.62 13.85 -15.89
N ASN A 48 1.38 13.39 -15.75
CA ASN A 48 0.23 14.23 -15.42
C ASN A 48 0.02 14.42 -13.90
N LEU A 49 0.78 13.72 -13.06
CA LEU A 49 0.56 13.69 -11.61
C LEU A 49 1.87 13.69 -10.82
N GLU A 50 1.97 14.61 -9.85
CA GLU A 50 3.04 14.61 -8.86
C GLU A 50 2.84 13.46 -7.85
N PRO A 51 3.90 12.72 -7.50
CA PRO A 51 3.80 11.48 -6.72
C PRO A 51 3.23 11.66 -5.30
N LYS A 52 3.22 12.88 -4.77
CA LYS A 52 2.65 13.18 -3.44
C LYS A 52 1.12 13.33 -3.46
N ASN A 53 0.51 13.71 -4.59
CA ASN A 53 -0.93 14.03 -4.67
C ASN A 53 -1.78 12.81 -5.04
N VAL A 54 -1.18 11.84 -5.73
CA VAL A 54 -1.80 10.62 -6.24
C VAL A 54 -2.56 9.80 -5.19
N TRP A 55 -2.12 9.83 -3.93
CA TRP A 55 -2.58 8.89 -2.92
C TRP A 55 -3.58 9.47 -1.92
N TRP A 56 -3.75 10.80 -1.91
CA TRP A 56 -4.78 11.48 -1.11
C TRP A 56 -6.18 11.26 -1.70
N ASP A 57 -6.27 11.03 -3.02
CA ASP A 57 -7.54 10.77 -3.71
C ASP A 57 -8.01 9.31 -3.65
N LEU A 58 -7.24 8.41 -3.01
CA LEU A 58 -7.71 7.07 -2.65
C LEU A 58 -8.58 7.10 -1.38
N GLU A 59 -9.32 8.18 -1.11
CA GLU A 59 -10.43 8.24 -0.16
C GLU A 59 -11.62 7.37 -0.62
N GLY A 60 -11.32 6.11 -0.94
CA GLY A 60 -12.19 5.12 -1.54
C GLY A 60 -12.85 5.57 -2.86
N PRO A 61 -13.47 4.64 -3.59
CA PRO A 61 -14.81 4.99 -4.03
C PRO A 61 -15.52 5.47 -2.77
N SER A 62 -16.10 6.67 -2.78
CA SER A 62 -17.18 6.97 -1.85
C SER A 62 -18.11 5.77 -1.94
N VAL A 63 -18.08 4.86 -0.95
CA VAL A 63 -19.12 3.85 -0.72
C VAL A 63 -20.31 4.62 -0.17
N ARG A 64 -20.74 5.63 -0.94
CA ARG A 64 -22.07 6.18 -0.92
C ARG A 64 -22.91 5.05 -1.49
N ASP A 65 -23.71 4.48 -0.60
CA ASP A 65 -24.95 3.79 -0.95
C ASP A 65 -24.83 2.33 -1.42
N ALA A 66 -24.07 1.51 -0.68
CA ALA A 66 -24.27 0.05 -0.69
C ALA A 66 -24.52 -0.50 0.72
N GLY A 67 -25.56 0.02 1.39
CA GLY A 67 -26.16 -0.66 2.54
C GLY A 67 -26.13 0.12 3.85
N GLY A 68 -27.26 0.76 4.16
CA GLY A 68 -27.75 0.82 5.53
C GLY A 68 -27.19 1.94 6.40
N SER A 69 -28.03 2.94 6.62
CA SER A 69 -27.90 3.96 7.66
C SER A 69 -27.51 3.38 9.02
N SER A 70 -26.42 3.90 9.61
CA SER A 70 -26.26 3.96 11.06
C SER A 70 -25.48 5.22 11.44
N PRO A 71 -26.13 6.23 12.07
CA PRO A 71 -25.56 7.56 12.29
C PRO A 71 -24.66 7.63 13.55
N ARG A 72 -23.82 6.62 13.80
CA ARG A 72 -23.01 6.57 15.05
C ARG A 72 -21.56 6.12 14.93
N SER A 73 -21.04 5.94 13.72
CA SER A 73 -19.61 5.69 13.50
C SER A 73 -19.13 6.71 12.47
N GLY A 74 -18.02 7.39 12.75
CA GLY A 74 -17.36 8.25 11.77
C GLY A 74 -17.04 7.46 10.49
N PRO A 75 -16.63 8.14 9.40
CA PRO A 75 -16.29 7.44 8.16
C PRO A 75 -15.24 6.38 8.47
N ARG A 76 -15.58 5.09 8.34
CA ARG A 76 -14.59 4.02 8.33
C ARG A 76 -13.72 4.28 7.11
N SER A 77 -12.55 4.86 7.33
CA SER A 77 -11.54 5.05 6.29
C SER A 77 -11.13 3.66 5.80
N VAL A 78 -11.29 3.41 4.50
CA VAL A 78 -10.90 2.16 3.85
C VAL A 78 -9.37 2.00 3.99
N MET A 79 -8.91 0.84 4.45
CA MET A 79 -7.51 0.60 4.80
C MET A 79 -6.70 0.04 3.63
N ALA A 80 -7.32 -0.75 2.75
CA ALA A 80 -6.67 -1.41 1.65
C ALA A 80 -5.90 -0.46 0.70
N PRO A 81 -6.41 0.74 0.31
CA PRO A 81 -5.61 1.68 -0.46
C PRO A 81 -4.34 2.14 0.26
N LYS A 82 -4.38 2.28 1.59
CA LYS A 82 -3.20 2.62 2.40
C LYS A 82 -2.19 1.48 2.43
N VAL A 83 -2.67 0.24 2.51
CA VAL A 83 -1.83 -0.97 2.44
C VAL A 83 -1.11 -1.06 1.10
N VAL A 84 -1.86 -0.94 -0.01
CA VAL A 84 -1.30 -0.95 -1.37
C VAL A 84 -0.23 0.14 -1.53
N ARG A 85 -0.52 1.35 -1.04
CA ARG A 85 0.43 2.46 -1.05
C ARG A 85 1.71 2.15 -0.28
N ALA A 86 1.58 1.61 0.93
CA ALA A 86 2.70 1.32 1.80
C ALA A 86 3.64 0.31 1.14
N PHE A 87 3.10 -0.81 0.62
CA PHE A 87 3.90 -1.80 -0.09
C PHE A 87 4.53 -1.26 -1.37
N TYR A 88 3.82 -0.43 -2.13
CA TYR A 88 4.39 0.21 -3.31
C TYR A 88 5.58 1.10 -2.97
N ILE A 89 5.47 1.92 -1.92
CA ILE A 89 6.56 2.78 -1.45
C ILE A 89 7.75 1.95 -0.97
N LEU A 90 7.51 0.89 -0.18
CA LEU A 90 8.58 0.02 0.29
C LEU A 90 9.28 -0.66 -0.88
N LEU A 91 8.55 -1.35 -1.76
CA LEU A 91 9.15 -2.10 -2.86
C LEU A 91 9.86 -1.18 -3.87
N THR A 92 9.31 -0.02 -4.19
CA THR A 92 9.99 0.96 -5.06
C THR A 92 11.19 1.61 -4.37
N GLY A 93 11.07 2.01 -3.11
CA GLY A 93 12.14 2.64 -2.34
C GLY A 93 13.33 1.70 -2.14
N ILE A 94 13.04 0.47 -1.72
CA ILE A 94 14.06 -0.57 -1.46
C ILE A 94 14.67 -1.07 -2.76
N ALA A 95 13.93 -1.19 -3.87
CA ALA A 95 14.51 -1.56 -5.16
C ALA A 95 15.67 -0.64 -5.59
N HIS A 96 15.69 0.62 -5.10
CA HIS A 96 16.81 1.54 -5.29
C HIS A 96 17.92 1.42 -4.23
N THR A 97 17.67 0.74 -3.10
CA THR A 97 18.58 0.59 -1.95
C THR A 97 19.19 -0.82 -1.84
N VAL A 98 18.78 -1.81 -2.64
CA VAL A 98 19.34 -3.18 -2.57
C VAL A 98 20.75 -3.25 -3.18
N ASN A 99 21.73 -2.80 -2.41
CA ASN A 99 23.10 -3.30 -2.41
C ASN A 99 23.71 -2.86 -1.07
N SER A 100 23.74 -3.78 -0.08
CA SER A 100 24.58 -3.71 1.14
C SER A 100 24.02 -3.09 2.44
N GLU A 101 22.84 -3.50 2.94
CA GLU A 101 22.41 -3.17 4.33
C GLU A 101 21.97 -4.40 5.14
N SER A 102 22.27 -4.41 6.44
CA SER A 102 21.85 -5.43 7.41
C SER A 102 20.34 -5.37 7.68
N THR A 103 19.75 -6.47 8.17
CA THR A 103 18.30 -6.59 8.43
C THR A 103 17.76 -5.52 9.37
N GLU A 104 18.48 -5.17 10.45
CA GLU A 104 18.08 -4.09 11.36
C GLU A 104 18.11 -2.71 10.68
N ASN A 105 19.16 -2.43 9.89
CA ASN A 105 19.27 -1.17 9.14
C ASN A 105 18.15 -1.04 8.09
N LEU A 106 17.72 -2.17 7.52
CA LEU A 106 16.62 -2.20 6.59
C LEU A 106 15.27 -1.92 7.26
N GLN A 107 14.99 -2.52 8.41
CA GLN A 107 13.73 -2.30 9.14
C GLN A 107 13.58 -0.82 9.52
N GLU A 108 14.65 -0.23 10.06
CA GLU A 108 14.69 1.20 10.39
C GLU A 108 14.52 2.07 9.12
N GLY A 109 15.17 1.68 8.02
CA GLY A 109 15.03 2.33 6.73
C GLY A 109 13.59 2.33 6.20
N MET A 110 12.89 1.20 6.31
CA MET A 110 11.49 1.05 5.92
C MET A 110 10.55 1.91 6.77
N LEU A 111 10.70 1.86 8.09
CA LEU A 111 9.90 2.67 9.01
C LEU A 111 10.09 4.16 8.75
N LYS A 112 11.34 4.58 8.52
CA LYS A 112 11.66 5.96 8.15
C LYS A 112 11.03 6.35 6.83
N LEU A 113 11.04 5.47 5.84
CA LEU A 113 10.44 5.72 4.52
C LEU A 113 8.91 5.87 4.61
N LEU A 114 8.23 5.03 5.40
CA LEU A 114 6.79 5.15 5.64
C LEU A 114 6.45 6.41 6.44
N SER A 115 7.26 6.76 7.46
CA SER A 115 7.11 8.00 8.21
C SER A 115 7.22 9.24 7.32
N GLN A 116 8.18 9.26 6.38
CA GLN A 116 8.33 10.34 5.39
C GLN A 116 7.12 10.47 4.45
N ASN A 117 6.32 9.41 4.32
CA ASN A 117 5.09 9.37 3.53
C ASN A 117 3.82 9.51 4.40
N GLU A 118 3.97 9.99 5.63
CA GLU A 118 2.89 10.35 6.56
C GLU A 118 2.05 9.16 7.06
N PHE A 119 2.63 7.95 7.05
CA PHE A 119 1.97 6.80 7.64
C PHE A 119 2.08 6.81 9.18
N PRO A 120 1.02 6.41 9.90
CA PRO A 120 1.08 6.19 11.34
C PRO A 120 2.12 5.12 11.70
N LEU A 121 2.77 5.29 12.87
CA LEU A 121 3.82 4.37 13.31
C LEU A 121 3.30 2.94 13.50
N ASP A 122 2.18 2.76 14.22
CA ASP A 122 1.62 1.43 14.49
C ASP A 122 1.33 0.68 13.19
N PHE A 123 0.67 1.34 12.23
CA PHE A 123 0.42 0.79 10.90
C PHE A 123 1.72 0.48 10.14
N SER A 124 2.73 1.34 10.25
CA SER A 124 4.02 1.14 9.59
C SER A 124 4.76 -0.07 10.16
N MET A 125 4.66 -0.31 11.48
CA MET A 125 5.22 -1.49 12.13
C MET A 125 4.55 -2.76 11.60
N ASP A 126 3.22 -2.81 11.54
CA ASP A 126 2.49 -3.98 11.02
C ASP A 126 2.88 -4.32 9.57
N ILE A 127 2.99 -3.31 8.71
CA ILE A 127 3.42 -3.48 7.31
C ILE A 127 4.85 -4.00 7.21
N VAL A 128 5.77 -3.42 8.00
CA VAL A 128 7.19 -3.77 7.96
C VAL A 128 7.43 -5.16 8.55
N ASP A 129 6.76 -5.51 9.64
CA ASP A 129 6.85 -6.84 10.24
C ASP A 129 6.33 -7.91 9.27
N PHE A 130 5.19 -7.66 8.60
CA PHE A 130 4.70 -8.55 7.55
C PHE A 130 5.68 -8.65 6.37
N PHE A 131 6.25 -7.53 5.93
CA PHE A 131 7.20 -7.51 4.82
C PHE A 131 8.45 -8.35 5.15
N MET A 132 8.98 -8.20 6.36
CA MET A 132 10.17 -8.94 6.81
C MET A 132 9.88 -10.44 6.91
N ASP A 133 8.73 -10.81 7.48
CA ASP A 133 8.29 -12.22 7.55
C ASP A 133 8.26 -12.84 6.15
N LYS A 134 7.67 -12.16 5.16
CA LYS A 134 7.62 -12.65 3.77
C LYS A 134 8.99 -12.76 3.09
N ARG A 135 9.90 -11.85 3.39
CA ARG A 135 11.25 -11.83 2.80
C ARG A 135 12.10 -13.01 3.29
N ASP A 136 11.95 -13.43 4.54
CA ASP A 136 12.70 -14.56 5.09
C ASP A 136 12.27 -15.91 4.49
N PHE A 137 11.16 -15.96 3.74
CA PHE A 137 10.64 -17.16 3.05
C PHE A 137 10.87 -17.19 1.52
N GLU A 138 11.38 -16.13 0.89
CA GLU A 138 11.80 -16.09 -0.53
C GLU A 138 13.30 -16.39 -0.70
#